data_AF-A0A160KU04-F1
#
_entry.id   AF-A0A160KU04-F1
#
_cell.length_a   1.000
_cell.length_b   1.000
_cell.length_c   1.000
_cell.angle_alpha   90.00
_cell.angle_beta   90.00
_cell.angle_gamma   90.00
#
_symmetry.space_group_name_H-M   'P 1'
#
loop_
_entity.id
_entity.type
_entity.pdbx_description
1 polymer ?
#
loop_
_entity_poly.entity_id
_entity_poly.type
_entity_poly.pdbx_seq_one_letter_code
_entity_poly.pdbx_strand_id
1 'polypeptide(L)'
;MPDSTGTDDEQLTALLRPRRSRPRWRIGAGAAVVLVVGAAVVAVLLSGARAGGRERVLEPTVAASAPATAVESLYVHVAGEVATPGLYLLSPGARVADAVAAAGGFGGSAERAAVNLARKLVDGEQIVVPAVGAAPAMSGGAPGASATGSVLSLSTASAAQLEALPEIGPSTAAKIVAYREENGPFTSVDQLLEVPGIGEKTLAAFRDQVAP
;
A
#
# COMPACT_ATOMS: atom_id res chain seq x y z
N MET A 1 28.81 -99.80 24.17
CA MET A 1 27.79 -100.59 24.90
C MET A 1 26.46 -100.32 24.20
N PRO A 2 25.67 -101.36 23.91
CA PRO A 2 24.42 -101.36 23.11
C PRO A 2 23.28 -100.73 23.96
N ASP A 3 22.06 -100.45 23.49
CA ASP A 3 21.16 -101.41 22.89
C ASP A 3 19.97 -100.75 22.18
N SER A 4 19.59 -101.48 21.14
CA SER A 4 18.40 -101.47 20.32
C SER A 4 17.13 -101.91 21.07
N THR A 5 16.01 -101.90 20.33
CA THR A 5 14.71 -102.57 20.59
C THR A 5 13.67 -101.72 21.32
N GLY A 6 12.38 -101.73 20.97
CA GLY A 6 11.65 -102.32 19.85
C GLY A 6 10.51 -101.33 19.54
N THR A 7 10.09 -101.12 18.30
CA THR A 7 9.38 -102.08 17.47
C THR A 7 8.27 -102.81 18.24
N ASP A 8 7.08 -102.74 17.67
CA ASP A 8 6.01 -103.73 17.82
C ASP A 8 5.06 -103.60 19.01
N ASP A 9 4.27 -102.53 19.03
CA ASP A 9 2.86 -102.54 19.45
C ASP A 9 2.25 -101.33 18.73
N GLU A 10 1.23 -101.36 17.90
CA GLU A 10 0.17 -102.31 17.66
C GLU A 10 -0.37 -101.81 16.31
N GLN A 11 -0.30 -102.53 15.19
CA GLN A 11 -1.12 -103.73 15.01
C GLN A 11 -2.55 -103.56 15.56
N LEU A 12 -3.15 -102.38 15.41
CA LEU A 12 -4.60 -102.32 15.36
C LEU A 12 -5.06 -101.67 14.06
N THR A 13 -5.50 -102.55 13.16
CA THR A 13 -6.59 -102.31 12.22
C THR A 13 -6.28 -101.29 11.11
N ALA A 14 -5.57 -101.63 10.05
CA ALA A 14 -5.87 -102.71 9.11
C ALA A 14 -7.34 -102.78 8.62
N LEU A 15 -8.06 -101.66 8.54
CA LEU A 15 -9.32 -101.57 7.79
C LEU A 15 -9.41 -100.12 7.28
N LEU A 16 -9.04 -99.78 6.04
CA LEU A 16 -9.95 -99.80 4.89
C LEU A 16 -9.15 -99.49 3.60
N ARG A 17 -9.09 -100.49 2.71
CA ARG A 17 -8.80 -100.45 1.25
C ARG A 17 -9.73 -99.43 0.53
N PRO A 18 -9.58 -98.98 -0.76
CA PRO A 18 -8.52 -99.05 -1.79
C PRO A 18 -8.18 -97.71 -2.52
N ARG A 19 -7.27 -97.83 -3.51
CA ARG A 19 -7.28 -97.25 -4.88
C ARG A 19 -6.58 -95.91 -5.16
N ARG A 20 -5.49 -96.05 -5.93
CA ARG A 20 -4.93 -95.09 -6.91
C ARG A 20 -5.97 -94.10 -7.44
N SER A 21 -5.59 -92.82 -7.44
CA SER A 21 -5.43 -92.09 -8.70
C SER A 21 -4.47 -90.92 -8.47
N ARG A 22 -3.49 -90.76 -9.35
CA ARG A 22 -2.92 -89.44 -9.62
C ARG A 22 -3.89 -88.77 -10.60
N PRO A 23 -4.34 -87.54 -10.35
CA PRO A 23 -4.68 -86.65 -11.44
C PRO A 23 -3.75 -85.44 -11.41
N ARG A 24 -3.11 -85.25 -12.56
CA ARG A 24 -2.44 -84.02 -12.97
C ARG A 24 -3.53 -82.97 -13.20
N TRP A 25 -3.47 -81.80 -12.56
CA TRP A 25 -4.18 -80.63 -13.08
C TRP A 25 -3.49 -79.29 -12.77
N ARG A 26 -2.79 -78.82 -13.81
CA ARG A 26 -2.72 -77.45 -14.35
C ARG A 26 -2.99 -76.29 -13.38
N ILE A 27 -1.92 -75.54 -13.15
CA ILE A 27 -1.87 -74.20 -12.54
C ILE A 27 -2.78 -73.24 -13.32
N GLY A 28 -3.76 -72.66 -12.63
CA GLY A 28 -4.61 -71.60 -13.17
C GLY A 28 -3.86 -70.27 -13.25
N ALA A 29 -4.14 -69.48 -14.30
CA ALA A 29 -3.48 -68.22 -14.67
C ALA A 29 -3.53 -67.07 -13.61
N GLY A 30 -4.12 -67.28 -12.43
CA GLY A 30 -4.20 -66.27 -11.37
C GLY A 30 -2.90 -66.07 -10.56
N ALA A 31 -2.08 -67.11 -10.38
CA ALA A 31 -0.88 -67.02 -9.55
C ALA A 31 0.27 -66.23 -10.21
N ALA A 32 0.32 -66.21 -11.55
CA ALA A 32 1.36 -65.48 -12.30
C ALA A 32 1.15 -63.95 -12.24
N VAL A 33 -0.10 -63.49 -12.22
CA VAL A 33 -0.42 -62.04 -12.16
C VAL A 33 -0.07 -61.44 -10.79
N VAL A 34 -0.31 -62.19 -9.71
CA VAL A 34 0.02 -61.74 -8.34
C VAL A 34 1.54 -61.61 -8.12
N LEU A 35 2.34 -62.49 -8.74
CA LEU A 35 3.81 -62.42 -8.64
C LEU A 35 4.42 -61.24 -9.43
N VAL A 36 3.86 -60.90 -10.60
CA VAL A 36 4.34 -59.76 -11.41
C VAL A 36 4.00 -58.42 -10.73
N VAL A 37 2.81 -58.28 -10.14
CA VAL A 37 2.43 -57.07 -9.40
C VAL A 37 3.24 -56.92 -8.10
N GLY A 38 3.50 -58.02 -7.39
CA GLY A 38 4.34 -58.00 -6.18
C GLY A 38 5.78 -57.56 -6.44
N ALA A 39 6.40 -58.03 -7.54
CA ALA A 39 7.76 -57.63 -7.93
C ALA A 39 7.86 -56.15 -8.36
N ALA A 40 6.82 -55.62 -9.02
CA ALA A 40 6.77 -54.20 -9.40
C ALA A 40 6.66 -53.27 -8.19
N VAL A 41 5.88 -53.66 -7.17
CA VAL A 41 5.75 -52.87 -5.93
C VAL A 41 7.05 -52.86 -5.12
N VAL A 42 7.78 -53.99 -5.05
CA VAL A 42 9.08 -54.05 -4.35
C VAL A 42 10.16 -53.27 -5.10
N ALA A 43 10.17 -53.30 -6.44
CA ALA A 43 11.10 -52.48 -7.24
C ALA A 43 10.84 -50.97 -7.09
N VAL A 44 9.58 -50.55 -6.98
CA VAL A 44 9.21 -49.15 -6.72
C VAL A 44 9.58 -48.73 -5.29
N LEU A 45 9.50 -49.62 -4.32
CA LEU A 45 9.85 -49.32 -2.91
C LEU A 45 11.37 -49.27 -2.64
N LEU A 46 12.20 -50.04 -3.37
CA LEU A 46 13.67 -49.93 -3.25
C LEU A 46 14.29 -48.84 -4.15
N SER A 47 13.57 -48.33 -5.15
CA SER A 47 14.07 -47.26 -6.03
C SER A 47 13.91 -45.84 -5.45
N GLY A 48 13.23 -45.70 -4.30
CA GLY A 48 12.99 -44.42 -3.64
C GLY A 48 14.16 -43.85 -2.81
N ALA A 49 15.25 -44.60 -2.59
CA ALA A 49 16.27 -44.23 -1.61
C ALA A 49 17.57 -43.62 -2.18
N ARG A 50 17.68 -43.38 -3.50
CA ARG A 50 18.86 -42.71 -4.08
C ARG A 50 18.50 -41.76 -5.22
N ALA A 51 17.88 -40.65 -4.87
CA ALA A 51 17.91 -39.45 -5.70
C ALA A 51 18.41 -38.30 -4.83
N GLY A 52 19.58 -37.80 -5.20
CA GLY A 52 20.46 -36.96 -4.41
C GLY A 52 19.79 -35.79 -3.69
N GLY A 53 20.35 -35.50 -2.51
CA GLY A 53 20.36 -34.16 -1.97
C GLY A 53 20.86 -33.19 -3.04
N ARG A 54 19.92 -32.52 -3.68
CA ARG A 54 20.11 -31.15 -4.10
C ARG A 54 19.70 -30.33 -2.91
N GLU A 55 20.64 -29.60 -2.32
CA GLU A 55 20.31 -28.40 -1.56
C GLU A 55 19.32 -27.59 -2.41
N ARG A 56 18.04 -27.70 -2.10
CA ARG A 56 17.17 -26.55 -2.26
C ARG A 56 17.64 -25.62 -1.16
N VAL A 57 18.55 -24.72 -1.53
CA VAL A 57 18.56 -23.40 -0.91
C VAL A 57 17.10 -22.96 -0.97
N LEU A 58 16.45 -22.97 0.19
CA LEU A 58 15.19 -22.29 0.39
C LEU A 58 15.54 -20.83 0.20
N GLU A 59 15.54 -20.37 -1.06
CA GLU A 59 15.33 -18.96 -1.32
C GLU A 59 14.07 -18.62 -0.53
N PRO A 60 14.11 -17.61 0.35
CA PRO A 60 12.91 -17.18 1.01
C PRO A 60 11.95 -16.85 -0.11
N THR A 61 10.87 -17.62 -0.22
CA THR A 61 9.66 -17.10 -0.82
C THR A 61 9.29 -15.93 0.09
N VAL A 62 9.83 -14.76 -0.25
CA VAL A 62 9.17 -13.50 0.02
C VAL A 62 7.81 -13.73 -0.61
N ALA A 63 6.83 -14.10 0.23
CA ALA A 63 5.45 -13.89 -0.10
C ALA A 63 5.43 -12.45 -0.61
N ALA A 64 5.20 -12.30 -1.92
CA ALA A 64 5.07 -11.01 -2.52
C ALA A 64 3.93 -10.35 -1.76
N SER A 65 4.28 -9.52 -0.78
CA SER A 65 3.35 -8.59 -0.18
C SER A 65 2.94 -7.76 -1.37
N ALA A 66 1.74 -8.03 -1.90
CA ALA A 66 1.10 -7.12 -2.83
C ALA A 66 1.29 -5.72 -2.24
N PRO A 67 1.73 -4.71 -3.03
CA PRO A 67 1.83 -3.38 -2.49
C PRO A 67 0.46 -3.07 -1.89
N ALA A 68 0.41 -2.89 -0.57
CA ALA A 68 -0.77 -2.37 0.07
C ALA A 68 -0.96 -1.03 -0.62
N THR A 69 -1.95 -0.95 -1.50
CA THR A 69 -2.28 0.28 -2.23
C THR A 69 -2.48 1.31 -1.13
N ALA A 70 -1.55 2.26 -1.03
CA ALA A 70 -1.68 3.33 -0.06
C ALA A 70 -3.01 4.00 -0.38
N VAL A 71 -3.98 3.85 0.51
CA VAL A 71 -5.26 4.55 0.40
C VAL A 71 -4.94 6.00 0.68
N GLU A 72 -4.54 6.73 -0.37
CA GLU A 72 -4.43 8.17 -0.32
C GLU A 72 -5.76 8.68 0.23
N SER A 73 -5.70 9.51 1.26
CA SER A 73 -6.88 10.07 1.92
C SER A 73 -6.62 11.56 2.08
N LEU A 74 -7.66 12.37 1.90
CA LEU A 74 -7.58 13.81 1.96
C LEU A 74 -8.10 14.30 3.31
N TYR A 75 -7.31 15.07 4.02
CA TYR A 75 -7.72 15.81 5.20
C TYR A 75 -8.29 17.16 4.79
N VAL A 76 -9.55 17.42 5.15
CA VAL A 76 -10.25 18.66 4.79
C VAL A 76 -10.92 19.25 6.02
N HIS A 77 -10.65 20.52 6.31
CA HIS A 77 -11.28 21.25 7.40
C HIS A 77 -12.56 21.93 6.91
N VAL A 78 -13.71 21.62 7.51
CA VAL A 78 -15.00 22.23 7.20
C VAL A 78 -15.44 23.12 8.35
N ALA A 79 -15.67 24.40 8.06
CA ALA A 79 -16.05 25.42 9.03
C ALA A 79 -17.25 26.25 8.56
N GLY A 80 -17.82 27.05 9.47
CA GLY A 80 -18.97 27.92 9.18
C GLY A 80 -20.32 27.23 9.41
N GLU A 81 -21.31 27.58 8.60
CA GLU A 81 -22.70 27.12 8.72
C GLU A 81 -22.90 25.69 8.19
N VAL A 82 -22.36 24.73 8.93
CA VAL A 82 -22.56 23.29 8.75
C VAL A 82 -23.01 22.66 10.07
N ALA A 83 -23.60 21.48 10.03
CA ALA A 83 -24.12 20.85 11.26
C ALA A 83 -23.02 20.52 12.27
N THR A 84 -21.89 19.96 11.80
CA THR A 84 -20.72 19.66 12.62
C THR A 84 -19.46 20.20 11.94
N PRO A 85 -18.96 21.39 12.33
CA PRO A 85 -17.64 21.85 11.91
C PRO A 85 -16.53 20.92 12.40
N GLY A 86 -15.47 20.73 11.62
CA GLY A 86 -14.35 19.86 12.02
C GLY A 86 -13.45 19.42 10.87
N LEU A 87 -12.49 18.55 11.20
CA LEU A 87 -11.57 17.95 10.24
C LEU A 87 -12.12 16.59 9.78
N TYR A 88 -12.16 16.39 8.46
CA TYR A 88 -12.73 15.20 7.83
C TYR A 88 -11.71 14.49 6.96
N LEU A 89 -11.75 13.16 6.98
CA LEU A 89 -10.95 12.30 6.13
C LEU A 89 -11.82 11.81 4.97
N LEU A 90 -11.43 12.13 3.74
CA LEU A 90 -12.21 11.84 2.53
C LEU A 90 -11.37 11.06 1.52
N SER A 91 -12.04 10.35 0.63
CA SER A 91 -11.38 9.62 -0.46
C SER A 91 -10.78 10.58 -1.50
N PRO A 92 -9.74 10.16 -2.25
CA PRO A 92 -9.19 10.95 -3.34
C PRO A 92 -10.25 11.24 -4.39
N GLY A 93 -10.25 12.47 -4.89
CA GLY A 93 -11.24 12.92 -5.88
C GLY A 93 -12.61 13.30 -5.31
N ALA A 94 -12.78 13.26 -3.98
CA ALA A 94 -13.95 13.82 -3.30
C ALA A 94 -14.19 15.28 -3.70
N ARG A 95 -15.44 15.70 -3.68
CA ARG A 95 -15.90 17.06 -3.98
C ARG A 95 -16.33 17.78 -2.72
N VAL A 96 -16.47 19.10 -2.81
CA VAL A 96 -16.98 19.95 -1.72
C VAL A 96 -18.32 19.44 -1.18
N ALA A 97 -19.19 18.89 -2.04
CA ALA A 97 -20.43 18.22 -1.63
C ALA A 97 -20.21 17.08 -0.62
N ASP A 98 -19.17 16.26 -0.82
CA ASP A 98 -18.87 15.12 0.04
C ASP A 98 -18.36 15.58 1.41
N ALA A 99 -17.55 16.65 1.45
CA ALA A 99 -17.11 17.26 2.70
C ALA A 99 -18.26 17.88 3.49
N VAL A 100 -19.17 18.60 2.81
CA VAL A 100 -20.34 19.19 3.48
C VAL A 100 -21.28 18.08 3.97
N ALA A 101 -21.46 17.00 3.21
CA ALA A 101 -22.23 15.84 3.66
C ALA A 101 -21.59 15.15 4.88
N ALA A 102 -20.26 14.98 4.89
CA ALA A 102 -19.53 14.46 6.05
C ALA A 102 -19.68 15.36 7.28
N ALA A 103 -19.79 16.67 7.09
CA ALA A 103 -20.10 17.66 8.14
C ALA A 103 -21.57 17.71 8.56
N GLY A 104 -22.37 16.70 8.21
CA GLY A 104 -23.80 16.62 8.56
C GLY A 104 -24.69 17.55 7.74
N GLY A 105 -24.18 18.11 6.64
CA GLY A 105 -24.90 19.01 5.75
C GLY A 105 -24.81 20.49 6.16
N PHE A 106 -25.50 21.31 5.38
CA PHE A 106 -25.62 22.74 5.61
C PHE A 106 -26.43 23.07 6.86
N GLY A 107 -25.98 24.06 7.63
CA GLY A 107 -26.74 24.68 8.71
C GLY A 107 -28.00 25.39 8.21
N GLY A 108 -28.92 25.70 9.13
CA GLY A 108 -30.21 26.32 8.80
C GLY A 108 -30.11 27.72 8.18
N SER A 109 -29.02 28.43 8.48
CA SER A 109 -28.74 29.78 7.98
C SER A 109 -27.64 29.80 6.92
N ALA A 110 -27.26 28.65 6.35
CA ALA A 110 -26.18 28.57 5.37
C ALA A 110 -26.56 29.17 4.01
N GLU A 111 -25.67 29.99 3.44
CA GLU A 111 -25.77 30.48 2.08
C GLU A 111 -25.18 29.45 1.11
N ARG A 112 -26.05 28.55 0.65
CA ARG A 112 -25.67 27.40 -0.18
C ARG A 112 -25.15 27.81 -1.55
N ALA A 113 -25.65 28.92 -2.11
CA ALA A 113 -25.25 29.38 -3.43
C ALA A 113 -23.82 29.94 -3.47
N ALA A 114 -23.27 30.31 -2.30
CA ALA A 114 -21.90 30.81 -2.20
C ALA A 114 -20.84 29.70 -2.31
N VAL A 115 -21.22 28.42 -2.23
CA VAL A 115 -20.27 27.30 -2.20
C VAL A 115 -20.35 26.48 -3.49
N ASN A 116 -19.22 26.33 -4.20
CA ASN A 116 -19.15 25.46 -5.36
C ASN A 116 -19.03 23.98 -4.95
N LEU A 117 -20.18 23.35 -4.71
CA LEU A 117 -20.31 21.94 -4.32
C LEU A 117 -19.66 20.95 -5.29
N ALA A 118 -19.56 21.31 -6.57
CA ALA A 118 -19.02 20.42 -7.60
C ALA A 118 -17.49 20.46 -7.64
N ARG A 119 -16.81 21.41 -6.98
CA ARG A 119 -15.35 21.49 -7.05
C ARG A 119 -14.71 20.28 -6.37
N LYS A 120 -13.66 19.72 -6.99
CA LYS A 120 -12.82 18.68 -6.37
C LYS A 120 -12.03 19.26 -5.20
N LEU A 121 -11.80 18.43 -4.21
CA LEU A 121 -11.01 18.75 -3.02
C LEU A 121 -9.54 18.43 -3.24
N VAL A 122 -8.70 19.18 -2.55
CA VAL A 122 -7.27 18.91 -2.39
C VAL A 122 -6.95 18.64 -0.92
N ASP A 123 -5.86 17.93 -0.67
CA ASP A 123 -5.44 17.63 0.70
C ASP A 123 -5.04 18.91 1.46
N GLY A 124 -5.35 18.96 2.75
CA GLY A 124 -5.04 20.10 3.62
C GLY A 124 -5.93 21.33 3.39
N GLU A 125 -7.00 21.21 2.60
CA GLU A 125 -7.87 22.33 2.27
C GLU A 125 -8.84 22.71 3.41
N GLN A 126 -9.18 24.01 3.50
CA GLN A 126 -10.27 24.51 4.34
C GLN A 126 -11.47 24.99 3.49
N ILE A 127 -12.65 24.52 3.85
CA ILE A 127 -13.94 24.95 3.30
C ILE A 127 -14.66 25.76 4.36
N VAL A 128 -15.07 26.99 4.03
CA VAL A 128 -15.94 27.80 4.90
C VAL A 128 -17.29 27.96 4.23
N VAL A 129 -18.34 27.55 4.94
CA VAL A 129 -19.72 27.75 4.52
C VAL A 129 -20.26 29.04 5.17
N PRO A 130 -20.55 30.10 4.39
CA PRO A 130 -21.04 31.34 4.95
C PRO A 130 -22.51 31.24 5.38
N ALA A 131 -22.93 32.10 6.31
CA ALA A 131 -24.34 32.34 6.61
C ALA A 131 -24.97 33.30 5.59
N VAL A 132 -26.28 33.23 5.40
CA VAL A 132 -27.04 34.19 4.58
C VAL A 132 -26.83 35.61 5.10
N GLY A 133 -26.38 36.50 4.23
CA GLY A 133 -26.09 37.90 4.57
C GLY A 133 -24.73 38.13 5.26
N ALA A 134 -23.95 37.08 5.53
CA ALA A 134 -22.53 37.25 5.81
C ALA A 134 -21.81 37.65 4.51
N ALA A 135 -20.96 38.66 4.57
CA ALA A 135 -20.08 38.98 3.45
C ALA A 135 -19.30 37.71 3.07
N PRO A 136 -19.17 37.36 1.78
CA PRO A 136 -18.48 36.15 1.38
C PRO A 136 -17.04 36.25 1.84
N ALA A 137 -16.69 35.49 2.88
CA ALA A 137 -15.30 35.16 3.15
C ALA A 137 -14.85 34.36 1.92
N MET A 138 -13.98 34.95 1.10
CA MET A 138 -13.40 34.27 -0.05
C MET A 138 -12.61 33.05 0.45
N SER A 139 -13.27 31.91 0.62
CA SER A 139 -12.61 30.61 0.70
C SER A 139 -12.27 30.16 -0.71
N GLY A 140 -11.38 30.90 -1.33
CA GLY A 140 -10.40 30.36 -2.23
C GLY A 140 -9.08 30.40 -1.47
N GLY A 141 -8.58 29.25 -1.03
CA GLY A 141 -7.17 29.10 -0.74
C GLY A 141 -6.38 29.26 -2.04
N ALA A 142 -6.28 30.49 -2.53
CA ALA A 142 -5.05 30.95 -3.15
C ALA A 142 -4.16 31.40 -1.98
N PRO A 143 -2.87 31.02 -1.93
CA PRO A 143 -1.93 31.67 -1.04
C PRO A 143 -1.71 33.09 -1.55
N GLY A 144 -2.63 33.99 -1.20
CA GLY A 144 -2.67 35.35 -1.73
C GLY A 144 -3.53 36.32 -0.91
N ALA A 145 -4.01 35.89 0.27
CA ALA A 145 -4.60 36.82 1.21
C ALA A 145 -3.47 37.66 1.82
N SER A 146 -3.36 38.88 1.32
CA SER A 146 -2.55 39.98 1.85
C SER A 146 -2.58 39.99 3.37
N ALA A 147 -1.49 39.51 3.96
CA ALA A 147 -1.11 39.91 5.28
C ALA A 147 -0.28 41.18 5.14
N THR A 148 -0.97 42.32 5.02
CA THR A 148 -0.36 43.63 5.25
C THR A 148 0.08 43.67 6.73
N GLY A 149 1.27 43.14 7.00
CA GLY A 149 1.87 43.08 8.32
C GLY A 149 2.57 41.75 8.68
N SER A 150 2.50 40.71 7.85
CA SER A 150 3.27 39.48 8.09
C SER A 150 4.51 39.46 7.22
N VAL A 151 5.66 39.28 7.87
CA VAL A 151 6.94 39.06 7.22
C VAL A 151 6.80 37.85 6.26
N LEU A 152 7.09 38.07 4.98
CA LEU A 152 6.97 37.09 3.91
C LEU A 152 8.21 36.19 3.86
N SER A 153 8.03 34.88 4.04
CA SER A 153 9.12 33.90 3.96
C SER A 153 9.56 33.66 2.52
N LEU A 154 10.81 33.96 2.18
CA LEU A 154 11.41 33.81 0.86
C LEU A 154 11.50 32.34 0.43
N SER A 155 11.71 31.43 1.37
CA SER A 155 11.79 29.99 1.10
C SER A 155 10.45 29.36 0.72
N THR A 156 9.31 29.94 1.11
CA THR A 156 7.98 29.34 0.87
C THR A 156 7.04 30.23 0.07
N ALA A 157 7.39 31.49 -0.15
CA ALA A 157 6.56 32.41 -0.92
C ALA A 157 6.38 31.93 -2.36
N SER A 158 5.14 32.08 -2.85
CA SER A 158 4.80 31.92 -4.26
C SER A 158 5.21 33.16 -5.07
N ALA A 159 5.33 33.00 -6.39
CA ALA A 159 5.67 34.11 -7.29
C ALA A 159 4.72 35.30 -7.12
N ALA A 160 3.41 35.04 -7.01
CA ALA A 160 2.40 36.09 -6.81
C ALA A 160 2.55 36.83 -5.46
N GLN A 161 3.04 36.15 -4.42
CA GLN A 161 3.30 36.79 -3.13
C GLN A 161 4.57 37.64 -3.16
N LEU A 162 5.60 37.22 -3.91
CA LEU A 162 6.82 37.99 -4.12
C LEU A 162 6.54 39.26 -4.95
N GLU A 163 5.63 39.19 -5.93
CA GLU A 163 5.16 40.35 -6.71
C GLU A 163 4.41 41.41 -5.89
N ALA A 164 3.95 41.05 -4.68
CA ALA A 164 3.33 42.02 -3.77
C ALA A 164 4.36 42.94 -3.08
N LEU A 165 5.65 42.63 -3.18
CA LEU A 165 6.72 43.45 -2.60
C LEU A 165 7.00 44.68 -3.47
N PRO A 166 7.33 45.83 -2.87
CA PRO A 166 7.70 47.02 -3.63
C PRO A 166 8.94 46.74 -4.48
N GLU A 167 8.95 47.24 -5.72
CA GLU A 167 10.03 47.05 -6.71
C GLU A 167 10.22 45.60 -7.24
N ILE A 168 9.39 44.64 -6.83
CA ILE A 168 9.42 43.26 -7.35
C ILE A 168 8.32 43.05 -8.39
N GLY A 169 8.72 42.93 -9.65
CA GLY A 169 7.85 42.55 -10.75
C GLY A 169 7.88 41.04 -11.05
N PRO A 170 7.02 40.56 -11.97
CA PRO A 170 6.88 39.13 -12.31
C PRO A 170 8.19 38.50 -12.79
N SER A 171 9.04 39.26 -13.49
CA SER A 171 10.36 38.77 -13.94
C SER A 171 11.32 38.54 -12.78
N THR A 172 11.32 39.43 -11.77
CA THR A 172 12.19 39.30 -10.60
C THR A 172 11.67 38.20 -9.68
N ALA A 173 10.36 38.13 -9.45
CA ALA A 173 9.73 37.06 -8.68
C ALA A 173 10.04 35.67 -9.25
N ALA A 174 9.94 35.50 -10.57
CA ALA A 174 10.29 34.25 -11.23
C ALA A 174 11.76 33.85 -10.99
N LYS A 175 12.69 34.81 -10.98
CA LYS A 175 14.11 34.55 -10.72
C LYS A 175 14.39 34.17 -9.26
N ILE A 176 13.67 34.75 -8.30
CA ILE A 176 13.78 34.36 -6.89
C ILE A 176 13.36 32.90 -6.72
N VAL A 177 12.24 32.51 -7.36
CA VAL A 177 11.77 31.11 -7.34
C VAL A 177 12.78 30.18 -8.00
N ALA A 178 13.29 30.54 -9.18
CA ALA A 178 14.29 29.74 -9.89
C ALA A 178 15.59 29.58 -9.07
N TYR A 179 16.08 30.66 -8.46
CA TYR A 179 17.26 30.61 -7.59
C TYR A 179 17.05 29.62 -6.43
N ARG A 180 15.86 29.61 -5.83
CA ARG A 180 15.52 28.67 -4.75
C ARG A 180 15.46 27.22 -5.23
N GLU A 181 14.96 26.97 -6.44
CA GLU A 181 14.90 25.63 -7.01
C GLU A 181 16.31 25.09 -7.34
N GLU A 182 17.23 25.97 -7.74
CA GLU A 182 18.61 25.60 -8.10
C GLU A 182 19.56 25.53 -6.90
N ASN A 183 19.45 26.47 -5.95
CA ASN A 183 20.40 26.64 -4.84
C ASN A 183 19.83 26.17 -3.48
N GLY A 184 18.54 25.85 -3.44
CA GLY A 184 17.83 25.47 -2.21
C GLY A 184 17.18 26.66 -1.49
N PRO A 185 16.58 26.43 -0.30
CA PRO A 185 15.90 27.46 0.48
C PRO A 185 16.86 28.58 0.89
N PHE A 186 16.32 29.80 0.99
CA PHE A 186 17.08 30.96 1.45
C PHE A 186 17.41 30.81 2.94
N THR A 187 18.67 30.98 3.30
CA THR A 187 19.12 30.92 4.71
C THR A 187 19.28 32.31 5.33
N SER A 188 19.39 33.33 4.50
CA SER A 188 19.45 34.73 4.89
C SER A 188 18.79 35.62 3.84
N VAL A 189 18.35 36.80 4.25
CA VAL A 189 17.76 37.79 3.33
C VAL A 189 18.82 38.32 2.35
N ASP A 190 20.09 38.37 2.75
CA ASP A 190 21.18 38.91 1.94
C ASP A 190 21.50 38.03 0.71
N GLN A 191 21.13 36.75 0.71
CA GLN A 191 21.24 35.86 -0.46
C GLN A 191 20.41 36.34 -1.66
N LEU A 192 19.41 37.19 -1.44
CA LEU A 192 18.69 37.83 -2.55
C LEU A 192 19.59 38.71 -3.42
N LEU A 193 20.74 39.18 -2.93
CA LEU A 193 21.72 39.92 -3.74
C LEU A 193 22.40 39.04 -4.81
N GLU A 194 22.35 37.72 -4.67
CA GLU A 194 22.85 36.78 -5.68
C GLU A 194 21.84 36.58 -6.82
N VAL A 195 20.59 37.04 -6.65
CA VAL A 195 19.53 36.92 -7.65
C VAL A 195 19.68 38.03 -8.71
N PRO A 196 19.77 37.69 -10.01
CA PRO A 196 19.97 38.68 -11.08
C PRO A 196 18.82 39.69 -11.18
N GLY A 197 19.10 40.95 -10.84
CA GLY A 197 18.12 42.05 -10.90
C GLY A 197 17.61 42.54 -9.54
N ILE A 198 18.11 41.96 -8.44
CA ILE A 198 17.95 42.51 -7.10
C ILE A 198 19.25 43.18 -6.69
N GLY A 199 19.21 44.50 -6.50
CA GLY A 199 20.34 45.25 -5.94
C GLY A 199 20.07 45.65 -4.49
N GLU A 200 21.09 46.17 -3.81
CA GLU A 200 21.00 46.66 -2.42
C GLU A 200 19.86 47.68 -2.24
N LYS A 201 19.65 48.54 -3.25
CA LYS A 201 18.57 49.53 -3.26
C LYS A 201 17.18 48.88 -3.27
N THR A 202 17.00 47.87 -4.09
CA THR A 202 15.73 47.13 -4.21
C THR A 202 15.49 46.34 -2.93
N LEU A 203 16.49 45.62 -2.45
CA LEU A 203 16.43 44.86 -1.20
C LEU A 203 16.07 45.74 0.00
N ALA A 204 16.69 46.91 0.13
CA ALA A 204 16.41 47.84 1.23
C ALA A 204 14.94 48.32 1.26
N ALA A 205 14.24 48.34 0.12
CA ALA A 205 12.85 48.78 0.04
C ALA A 205 11.87 47.79 0.70
N PHE A 206 12.23 46.51 0.76
CA PHE A 206 11.35 45.45 1.29
C PHE A 206 12.01 44.52 2.31
N ARG A 207 13.26 44.79 2.73
CA ARG A 207 14.03 43.96 3.67
C ARG A 207 13.25 43.65 4.95
N ASP A 208 12.52 44.64 5.47
CA ASP A 208 11.76 44.50 6.72
C ASP A 208 10.45 43.71 6.56
N GLN A 209 10.05 43.42 5.31
CA GLN A 209 8.84 42.68 4.96
C GLN A 209 9.14 41.23 4.61
N VAL A 210 10.40 40.79 4.63
CA VAL A 210 10.81 39.44 4.22
C VAL A 210 11.66 38.73 5.26
N ALA A 211 11.50 37.41 5.36
CA ALA A 211 12.30 36.51 6.18
C ALA A 211 12.88 35.39 5.30
N PRO A 212 14.00 34.77 5.67
CA PRO A 212 14.50 33.59 4.97
C PRO A 212 13.44 32.48 4.89
#